data_AF-A0A842VVT5-F1
#
_entry.id   AF-A0A842VVT5-F1
#
_cell.length_a   1.000
_cell.length_b   1.000
_cell.length_c   1.000
_cell.angle_alpha   90.00
_cell.angle_beta   90.00
_cell.angle_gamma   90.00
#
_symmetry.space_group_name_H-M   'P 1'
#
loop_
_entity.id
_entity.type
_entity.pdbx_description
1 polymer ?
#
loop_
_entity_poly.entity_id
_entity_poly.type
_entity_poly.pdbx_seq_one_letter_code
_entity_poly.pdbx_strand_id
1 'polypeptide(L)'
;MDNIDEIKFNTPDGHTTAIASKTQSFDSQERDVIFLGDKLNSDKLKERDLVILLKKQLDYKFKSIFIHKNPTKSDKAKRFLLEELGYIPSLQPEIDMIFVANNESVNAIEVKLIKSNDVKPRARYYKGFDQSIALYRYGFDNVGLWHIFTSDISIDTINKFGAQTWYFIRNVLKLPLDFSYYRLIKQREKIKFQVLQYTEENKGFVLSKTLDDPEFEIEWRYGNPILNDPMVRVLRESLNSYIHFE
;
A
#
# COMPACT_ATOMS: atom_id res chain seq x y z
N MET A 1 -15.65 21.92 28.07
CA MET A 1 -16.23 21.07 29.13
C MET A 1 -16.14 19.67 28.58
N ASP A 2 -15.10 18.96 29.00
CA ASP A 2 -14.74 17.66 28.44
C ASP A 2 -15.60 16.58 29.10
N ASN A 3 -16.29 15.77 28.29
CA ASN A 3 -16.98 14.58 28.79
C ASN A 3 -15.94 13.48 29.00
N ILE A 4 -15.83 13.02 30.24
CA ILE A 4 -15.03 11.86 30.62
C ILE A 4 -15.98 10.65 30.56
N ASP A 5 -15.78 9.77 29.59
CA ASP A 5 -16.46 8.48 29.56
C ASP A 5 -15.71 7.49 30.46
N GLU A 6 -16.32 7.07 31.57
CA GLU A 6 -15.81 6.00 32.43
C GLU A 6 -16.08 4.63 31.80
N ILE A 7 -15.02 3.89 31.46
CA ILE A 7 -15.13 2.48 31.06
C ILE A 7 -14.81 1.61 32.29
N LYS A 8 -15.79 0.80 32.72
CA LYS A 8 -15.64 -0.16 33.82
C LYS A 8 -15.42 -1.56 33.27
N PHE A 9 -14.31 -2.18 33.64
CA PHE A 9 -14.05 -3.61 33.39
C PHE A 9 -14.21 -4.39 34.70
N ASN A 10 -14.96 -5.49 34.64
CA ASN A 10 -15.04 -6.44 35.74
C ASN A 10 -13.94 -7.50 35.58
N THR A 11 -13.05 -7.60 36.55
CA THR A 11 -12.13 -8.74 36.65
C THR A 11 -12.78 -9.90 37.43
N PRO A 12 -12.35 -11.15 37.22
CA PRO A 12 -12.97 -12.36 37.80
C PRO A 12 -12.97 -12.42 39.34
N ASP A 13 -12.19 -11.57 39.98
CA ASP A 13 -11.88 -11.50 41.41
C ASP A 13 -12.57 -10.33 42.14
N GLY A 14 -13.49 -9.62 41.47
CA GLY A 14 -14.39 -8.65 42.12
C GLY A 14 -13.73 -7.31 42.51
N HIS A 15 -12.51 -7.04 42.03
CA HIS A 15 -11.82 -5.78 42.26
C HIS A 15 -11.98 -4.83 41.06
N THR A 16 -12.75 -3.76 41.23
CA THR A 16 -12.93 -2.72 40.23
C THR A 16 -11.68 -1.82 40.18
N THR A 17 -10.94 -1.85 39.07
CA THR A 17 -9.81 -0.93 38.84
C THR A 17 -10.24 0.15 37.86
N ALA A 18 -10.25 1.41 38.29
CA ALA A 18 -10.50 2.55 37.41
C ALA A 18 -9.22 2.90 36.65
N ILE A 19 -9.24 2.76 35.32
CA ILE A 19 -8.14 3.22 34.46
C ILE A 19 -8.58 4.53 33.81
N ALA A 20 -7.97 5.64 34.23
CA ALA A 20 -8.16 6.93 33.58
C ALA A 20 -7.36 6.95 32.26
N SER A 21 -8.03 6.74 31.13
CA SER A 21 -7.42 7.01 29.82
C SER A 21 -7.50 8.52 29.53
N LYS A 22 -6.37 9.21 29.57
CA LYS A 22 -6.27 10.56 29.02
C LYS A 22 -6.38 10.48 27.50
N THR A 23 -7.55 10.77 26.96
CA THR A 23 -7.72 11.04 25.53
C THR A 23 -7.05 12.37 25.23
N GLN A 24 -5.79 12.34 24.77
CA GLN A 24 -5.20 13.52 24.15
C GLN A 24 -6.00 13.83 22.89
N SER A 25 -6.68 14.98 22.89
CA SER A 25 -7.25 15.54 21.66
C SER A 25 -6.08 15.86 20.72
N PHE A 26 -5.85 14.98 19.76
CA PHE A 26 -5.02 15.32 18.61
C PHE A 26 -5.78 16.39 17.84
N ASP A 27 -5.28 17.62 17.98
CA ASP A 27 -5.73 18.78 17.23
C ASP A 27 -5.65 18.43 15.74
N SER A 28 -6.83 18.25 15.14
CA SER A 28 -6.96 17.85 13.75
C SER A 28 -6.58 19.03 12.88
N GLN A 29 -5.28 19.21 12.67
CA GLN A 29 -4.78 20.08 11.61
C GLN A 29 -5.52 19.68 10.33
N GLU A 30 -6.25 20.65 9.77
CA GLU A 30 -6.92 20.55 8.48
C GLU A 30 -5.88 20.19 7.42
N ARG A 31 -5.63 18.89 7.24
CA ARG A 31 -4.81 18.38 6.15
C ARG A 31 -5.54 18.73 4.86
N ASP A 32 -4.90 19.56 4.05
CA ASP A 32 -5.31 19.99 2.70
C ASP A 32 -6.28 19.00 2.06
N VAL A 33 -7.57 19.34 2.13
CA VAL A 33 -8.62 18.59 1.43
C VAL A 33 -8.36 18.81 -0.05
N ILE A 34 -7.80 17.82 -0.76
CA ILE A 34 -7.83 17.85 -2.21
C ILE A 34 -9.30 17.79 -2.61
N PHE A 35 -9.85 18.94 -2.97
CA PHE A 35 -11.09 19.01 -3.71
C PHE A 35 -10.86 18.39 -5.09
N LEU A 36 -11.19 17.12 -5.22
CA LEU A 36 -11.14 16.42 -6.50
C LEU A 36 -12.31 16.78 -7.43
N GLY A 37 -13.21 17.69 -7.03
CA GLY A 37 -14.32 18.19 -7.86
C GLY A 37 -14.99 17.11 -8.72
N ASP A 38 -15.27 17.44 -10.00
CA ASP A 38 -15.86 16.54 -11.00
C ASP A 38 -14.93 15.40 -11.48
N LYS A 39 -13.68 15.31 -11.00
CA LYS A 39 -12.74 14.21 -11.36
C LYS A 39 -13.07 12.90 -10.65
N LEU A 40 -14.08 12.88 -9.80
CA LEU A 40 -14.64 11.69 -9.17
C LEU A 40 -15.46 10.80 -10.11
N ASN A 41 -15.64 11.19 -11.37
CA ASN A 41 -16.13 10.26 -12.37
C ASN A 41 -15.09 9.13 -12.53
N SER A 42 -15.46 7.90 -12.16
CA SER A 42 -14.60 6.70 -12.16
C SER A 42 -13.88 6.49 -13.50
N ASP A 43 -14.48 6.97 -14.59
CA ASP A 43 -13.90 6.91 -15.93
C ASP A 43 -12.66 7.80 -16.09
N LYS A 44 -12.60 8.95 -15.41
CA LYS A 44 -11.51 9.93 -15.53
C LYS A 44 -10.35 9.70 -14.55
N LEU A 45 -10.59 8.92 -13.49
CA LEU A 45 -9.57 8.63 -12.48
C LEU A 45 -8.40 7.85 -13.08
N LYS A 46 -7.17 8.29 -12.81
CA LYS A 46 -5.93 7.63 -13.24
C LYS A 46 -5.21 7.02 -12.05
N GLU A 47 -4.42 5.98 -12.32
CA GLU A 47 -3.55 5.30 -11.34
C GLU A 47 -2.62 6.29 -10.61
N ARG A 48 -2.02 7.22 -11.37
CA ARG A 48 -1.15 8.28 -10.82
C ARG A 48 -1.85 9.15 -9.78
N ASP A 49 -3.13 9.49 -9.99
CA ASP A 49 -3.93 10.29 -9.06
C ASP A 49 -4.22 9.51 -7.76
N LEU A 50 -4.45 8.21 -7.87
CA LEU A 50 -4.68 7.34 -6.71
C LEU A 50 -3.45 7.22 -5.83
N VAL A 51 -2.28 7.06 -6.42
CA VAL A 51 -1.01 7.00 -5.69
C VAL A 51 -0.76 8.29 -4.89
N ILE A 52 -1.11 9.46 -5.45
CA ILE A 52 -1.02 10.74 -4.73
C ILE A 52 -1.96 10.74 -3.51
N LEU A 53 -3.19 10.25 -3.67
CA LEU A 53 -4.17 10.16 -2.58
C LEU A 53 -3.74 9.16 -1.50
N LEU A 54 -3.20 8.01 -1.90
CA LEU A 54 -2.64 7.01 -0.99
C LEU A 54 -1.52 7.59 -0.16
N LYS A 55 -0.54 8.27 -0.80
CA LYS A 55 0.55 8.95 -0.07
C LYS A 55 -0.03 9.89 0.97
N LYS A 56 -0.98 10.77 0.61
CA LYS A 56 -1.57 11.71 1.59
C LYS A 56 -2.26 11.02 2.76
N GLN A 57 -2.94 9.90 2.51
CA GLN A 57 -3.64 9.14 3.55
C GLN A 57 -2.68 8.34 4.44
N LEU A 58 -1.51 7.98 3.94
CA LEU A 58 -0.54 7.14 4.64
C LEU A 58 0.66 7.91 5.19
N ASP A 59 0.87 9.17 4.81
CA ASP A 59 2.09 9.94 5.08
C ASP A 59 2.50 9.91 6.56
N TYR A 60 1.50 10.00 7.44
CA TYR A 60 1.71 10.02 8.89
C TYR A 60 2.10 8.66 9.51
N LYS A 61 1.97 7.56 8.77
CA LYS A 61 2.28 6.19 9.25
C LYS A 61 3.73 5.78 8.98
N PHE A 62 4.44 6.50 8.14
CA PHE A 62 5.77 6.13 7.67
C PHE A 62 6.77 7.26 7.87
N LYS A 63 8.05 6.93 7.97
CA LYS A 63 9.14 7.92 8.05
C LYS A 63 9.16 8.78 6.80
N SER A 64 9.01 8.15 5.63
CA SER A 64 8.82 8.85 4.36
C SER A 64 8.09 7.97 3.35
N ILE A 65 7.41 8.63 2.40
CA ILE A 65 6.77 7.99 1.25
C ILE A 65 7.17 8.75 -0.01
N PHE A 66 7.80 8.07 -0.94
CA PHE A 66 8.08 8.58 -2.28
C PHE A 66 7.11 7.96 -3.27
N ILE A 67 6.69 8.73 -4.27
CA ILE A 67 5.77 8.25 -5.30
C ILE A 67 6.31 8.54 -6.69
N HIS A 68 5.96 7.68 -7.64
CA HIS A 68 6.29 7.85 -9.06
C HIS A 68 7.79 8.05 -9.30
N LYS A 69 8.61 7.25 -8.62
CA LYS A 69 10.07 7.38 -8.67
C LYS A 69 10.68 6.34 -9.60
N ASN A 70 11.75 6.73 -10.30
CA ASN A 70 12.59 5.80 -11.03
C ASN A 70 14.03 5.98 -10.55
N PRO A 71 14.51 5.16 -9.59
CA PRO A 71 15.82 5.34 -8.98
C PRO A 71 16.97 5.36 -10.00
N THR A 72 16.86 4.56 -11.07
CA THR A 72 17.90 4.49 -12.12
C THR A 72 17.98 5.73 -13.00
N LYS A 73 17.03 6.67 -12.90
CA LYS A 73 17.11 7.96 -13.61
C LYS A 73 17.96 8.99 -12.88
N SER A 74 18.22 8.81 -11.58
CA SER A 74 19.10 9.71 -10.81
C SER A 74 20.54 9.60 -11.29
N ASP A 75 21.18 10.73 -11.58
CA ASP A 75 22.58 10.76 -12.04
C ASP A 75 23.54 10.13 -11.04
N LYS A 76 23.24 10.27 -9.75
CA LYS A 76 24.02 9.64 -8.68
C LYS A 76 23.89 8.12 -8.72
N ALA A 77 22.67 7.61 -8.81
CA ALA A 77 22.42 6.17 -8.94
C ALA A 77 23.07 5.61 -10.20
N LYS A 78 22.97 6.31 -11.34
CA LYS A 78 23.63 5.91 -12.58
C LYS A 78 25.15 5.81 -12.43
N ARG A 79 25.80 6.83 -11.84
CA ARG A 79 27.25 6.81 -11.62
C ARG A 79 27.65 5.63 -10.76
N PHE A 80 26.98 5.45 -9.63
CA PHE A 80 27.20 4.32 -8.73
C PHE A 80 27.05 2.97 -9.45
N LEU A 81 25.98 2.78 -10.22
CA LEU A 81 25.76 1.53 -10.96
C LEU A 81 26.78 1.29 -12.06
N LEU A 82 27.23 2.35 -12.75
CA LEU A 82 28.29 2.25 -13.76
C LEU A 82 29.64 1.90 -13.12
N GLU A 83 29.94 2.45 -11.94
CA GLU A 83 31.16 2.16 -11.18
C GLU A 83 31.17 0.71 -10.67
N GLU A 84 30.07 0.24 -10.07
CA GLU A 84 29.99 -1.08 -9.45
C GLU A 84 29.72 -2.22 -10.44
N LEU A 85 28.93 -1.99 -11.50
CA LEU A 85 28.51 -3.04 -12.43
C LEU A 85 29.10 -2.89 -13.84
N GLY A 86 29.63 -1.72 -14.20
CA GLY A 86 30.07 -1.42 -15.57
C GLY A 86 28.93 -1.16 -16.57
N TYR A 87 27.66 -1.23 -16.13
CA TYR A 87 26.47 -0.92 -16.94
C TYR A 87 25.29 -0.53 -16.04
N ILE A 88 24.23 0.04 -16.62
CA ILE A 88 22.98 0.33 -15.91
C ILE A 88 22.01 -0.82 -16.20
N PRO A 89 21.60 -1.63 -15.20
CA PRO A 89 20.66 -2.71 -15.42
C PRO A 89 19.33 -2.20 -15.97
N SER A 90 18.75 -2.95 -16.91
CA SER A 90 17.36 -2.71 -17.32
C SER A 90 16.43 -3.15 -16.19
N LEU A 91 16.00 -2.17 -15.40
CA LEU A 91 15.00 -2.34 -14.37
C LEU A 91 13.64 -1.85 -14.88
N GLN A 92 12.57 -2.36 -14.28
CA GLN A 92 11.20 -1.89 -14.56
C GLN A 92 11.14 -0.37 -14.43
N PRO A 93 10.22 0.28 -15.17
CA PRO A 93 10.07 1.73 -15.15
C PRO A 93 9.56 2.23 -13.78
N GLU A 94 8.98 3.44 -13.77
CA GLU A 94 8.49 4.14 -12.58
C GLU A 94 7.85 3.22 -11.52
N ILE A 95 8.33 3.32 -10.28
CA ILE A 95 7.81 2.65 -9.08
C ILE A 95 6.71 3.54 -8.52
N ASP A 96 5.52 2.99 -8.35
CA ASP A 96 4.35 3.74 -7.89
C ASP A 96 4.58 4.32 -6.49
N MET A 97 4.95 3.47 -5.52
CA MET A 97 5.18 3.90 -4.13
C MET A 97 6.41 3.24 -3.52
N ILE A 98 7.22 4.03 -2.81
CA ILE A 98 8.31 3.58 -1.96
C ILE A 98 8.05 4.08 -0.54
N PHE A 99 8.07 3.18 0.42
CA PHE A 99 7.86 3.46 1.84
C PHE A 99 9.17 3.26 2.60
N VAL A 100 9.53 4.22 3.44
CA VAL A 100 10.55 4.02 4.47
C VAL A 100 9.81 3.93 5.80
N ALA A 101 9.84 2.76 6.42
CA ALA A 101 9.23 2.57 7.73
C ALA A 101 10.10 3.17 8.85
N ASN A 102 9.53 3.25 10.06
CA ASN A 102 10.22 3.82 11.22
C ASN A 102 11.44 2.98 11.67
N ASN A 103 11.44 1.68 11.37
CA ASN A 103 12.59 0.78 11.56
C ASN A 103 13.57 0.79 10.37
N GLU A 104 13.44 1.75 9.46
CA GLU A 104 14.26 1.92 8.25
C GLU A 104 14.13 0.83 7.18
N SER A 105 13.16 -0.09 7.30
CA SER A 105 12.83 -0.99 6.19
C SER A 105 12.32 -0.18 5.00
N VAL A 106 12.82 -0.48 3.81
CA VAL A 106 12.42 0.17 2.55
C VAL A 106 11.58 -0.80 1.75
N ASN A 107 10.30 -0.48 1.62
CA ASN A 107 9.30 -1.32 0.98
C ASN A 107 8.79 -0.63 -0.28
N ALA A 108 8.32 -1.41 -1.25
CA ALA A 108 7.72 -0.86 -2.46
C ALA A 108 6.33 -1.44 -2.70
N ILE A 109 5.47 -0.64 -3.31
CA ILE A 109 4.13 -1.08 -3.71
C ILE A 109 3.89 -0.66 -5.14
N GLU A 110 3.45 -1.61 -5.94
CA GLU A 110 2.82 -1.36 -7.23
C GLU A 110 1.31 -1.22 -7.02
N VAL A 111 0.70 -0.20 -7.60
CA VAL A 111 -0.73 0.09 -7.49
C VAL A 111 -1.39 -0.19 -8.83
N LYS A 112 -2.51 -0.90 -8.82
CA LYS A 112 -3.33 -1.11 -10.03
C LYS A 112 -4.75 -0.65 -9.84
N LEU A 113 -5.17 0.30 -10.67
CA LEU A 113 -6.58 0.68 -10.77
C LEU A 113 -7.36 -0.37 -11.57
N ILE A 114 -8.43 -0.87 -10.98
CA ILE A 114 -9.37 -1.83 -11.59
C ILE A 114 -10.72 -1.12 -11.77
N LYS A 115 -11.13 -0.95 -13.02
CA LYS A 115 -12.42 -0.36 -13.42
C LYS A 115 -13.41 -1.46 -13.80
N SER A 116 -14.71 -1.16 -13.85
CA SER A 116 -15.74 -2.15 -14.24
C SER A 116 -15.46 -2.83 -15.58
N ASN A 117 -14.85 -2.13 -16.53
CA ASN A 117 -14.46 -2.72 -17.81
C ASN A 117 -13.32 -3.75 -17.72
N ASP A 118 -12.51 -3.71 -16.66
CA ASP A 118 -11.42 -4.65 -16.41
C ASP A 118 -11.91 -5.99 -15.84
N VAL A 119 -13.12 -6.05 -15.26
CA VAL A 119 -13.66 -7.25 -14.58
C VAL A 119 -14.64 -8.06 -15.45
N LYS A 120 -14.68 -7.78 -16.76
CA LYS A 120 -15.47 -8.52 -17.76
C LYS A 120 -14.94 -9.95 -17.95
N PRO A 121 -15.59 -10.85 -18.73
CA PRO A 121 -15.26 -12.28 -18.83
C PRO A 121 -13.81 -12.64 -19.25
N ARG A 122 -12.97 -11.65 -19.58
CA ARG A 122 -11.54 -11.79 -19.89
C ARG A 122 -10.67 -11.00 -18.90
N ALA A 123 -11.13 -10.87 -17.66
CA ALA A 123 -10.45 -10.10 -16.63
C ALA A 123 -9.03 -10.63 -16.43
N ARG A 124 -8.06 -9.72 -16.40
CA ARG A 124 -6.65 -10.06 -16.15
C ARG A 124 -6.43 -10.10 -14.64
N TYR A 125 -6.67 -11.26 -14.03
CA TYR A 125 -6.39 -11.52 -12.61
C TYR A 125 -4.96 -11.13 -12.18
N TYR A 126 -4.02 -11.20 -13.13
CA TYR A 126 -2.59 -11.01 -12.90
C TYR A 126 -2.07 -9.60 -13.20
N LYS A 127 -2.96 -8.60 -13.28
CA LYS A 127 -2.55 -7.22 -13.62
C LYS A 127 -1.53 -6.71 -12.58
N GLY A 128 -0.34 -6.33 -13.05
CA GLY A 128 0.74 -5.74 -12.26
C GLY A 128 1.70 -6.74 -11.61
N PHE A 129 1.51 -8.06 -11.76
CA PHE A 129 2.36 -9.06 -11.10
C PHE A 129 3.82 -9.01 -11.55
N ASP A 130 4.03 -8.91 -12.86
CA ASP A 130 5.35 -8.79 -13.49
C ASP A 130 6.10 -7.55 -12.99
N GLN A 131 5.39 -6.43 -12.88
CA GLN A 131 5.94 -5.18 -12.36
C GLN A 131 6.30 -5.31 -10.88
N SER A 132 5.38 -5.81 -10.04
CA SER A 132 5.64 -6.00 -8.60
C SER A 132 6.80 -6.94 -8.33
N ILE A 133 6.81 -8.15 -8.91
CA ILE A 133 7.88 -9.14 -8.65
C ILE A 133 9.26 -8.57 -9.04
N ALA A 134 9.32 -7.81 -10.14
CA ALA A 134 10.57 -7.21 -10.57
C ALA A 134 11.10 -6.13 -9.60
N LEU A 135 10.27 -5.56 -8.71
CA LEU A 135 10.73 -4.63 -7.69
C LEU A 135 11.73 -5.29 -6.72
N TYR A 136 11.64 -6.61 -6.48
CA TYR A 136 12.64 -7.29 -5.66
C TYR A 136 14.07 -7.17 -6.18
N ARG A 137 14.25 -6.96 -7.50
CA ARG A 137 15.57 -6.73 -8.10
C ARG A 137 16.20 -5.41 -7.65
N TYR A 138 15.41 -4.41 -7.28
CA TYR A 138 15.91 -3.17 -6.68
C TYR A 138 16.41 -3.36 -5.22
N GLY A 139 16.13 -4.52 -4.62
CA GLY A 139 16.53 -4.83 -3.26
C GLY A 139 15.63 -4.27 -2.18
N PHE A 140 14.36 -3.93 -2.48
CA PHE A 140 13.36 -3.63 -1.44
C PHE A 140 13.25 -4.77 -0.42
N ASP A 141 12.97 -4.44 0.84
CA ASP A 141 12.83 -5.41 1.93
C ASP A 141 11.53 -6.21 1.76
N ASN A 142 10.43 -5.50 1.51
CA ASN A 142 9.13 -6.07 1.18
C ASN A 142 8.57 -5.42 -0.09
N VAL A 143 7.77 -6.19 -0.83
CA VAL A 143 7.06 -5.70 -2.02
C VAL A 143 5.58 -6.05 -1.94
N GLY A 144 4.74 -5.07 -2.27
CA GLY A 144 3.30 -5.21 -2.34
C GLY A 144 2.73 -4.97 -3.74
N LEU A 145 1.58 -5.59 -4.01
CA LEU A 145 0.68 -5.27 -5.12
C LEU A 145 -0.68 -4.88 -4.54
N TRP A 146 -1.13 -3.68 -4.84
CA TRP A 146 -2.41 -3.15 -4.39
C TRP A 146 -3.39 -3.01 -5.54
N HIS A 147 -4.48 -3.77 -5.52
CA HIS A 147 -5.57 -3.61 -6.48
C HIS A 147 -6.64 -2.67 -5.91
N ILE A 148 -6.95 -1.61 -6.64
CA ILE A 148 -7.90 -0.57 -6.21
C ILE A 148 -9.08 -0.58 -7.15
N PHE A 149 -10.24 -0.98 -6.63
CA PHE A 149 -11.48 -1.12 -7.37
C PHE A 149 -12.27 0.18 -7.32
N THR A 150 -12.78 0.61 -8.47
CA THR A 150 -13.68 1.76 -8.54
C THR A 150 -15.02 1.47 -7.86
N SER A 151 -15.69 2.52 -7.40
CA SER A 151 -16.89 2.42 -6.54
C SER A 151 -18.10 1.77 -7.23
N ASP A 152 -18.14 1.79 -8.56
CA ASP A 152 -19.18 1.22 -9.42
C ASP A 152 -19.10 -0.31 -9.55
N ILE A 153 -17.99 -0.92 -9.13
CA ILE A 153 -17.86 -2.38 -9.08
C ILE A 153 -18.58 -2.91 -7.84
N SER A 154 -19.46 -3.90 -8.04
CA SER A 154 -20.20 -4.53 -6.94
C SER A 154 -19.26 -5.22 -5.94
N ILE A 155 -19.63 -5.22 -4.66
CA ILE A 155 -18.81 -5.85 -3.62
C ILE A 155 -18.61 -7.34 -3.87
N ASP A 156 -19.62 -8.04 -4.37
CA ASP A 156 -19.55 -9.47 -4.71
C ASP A 156 -18.54 -9.72 -5.84
N THR A 157 -18.50 -8.83 -6.83
CA THR A 157 -17.52 -8.88 -7.91
C THR A 157 -16.10 -8.65 -7.38
N ILE A 158 -15.91 -7.64 -6.51
CA ILE A 158 -14.60 -7.36 -5.90
C ILE A 158 -14.17 -8.55 -5.03
N ASN A 159 -15.07 -9.12 -4.22
CA ASN A 159 -14.74 -10.26 -3.39
C ASN A 159 -14.39 -11.50 -4.21
N LYS A 160 -15.13 -11.80 -5.28
CA LYS A 160 -14.75 -12.89 -6.18
C LYS A 160 -13.38 -12.65 -6.78
N PHE A 161 -13.16 -11.49 -7.40
CA PHE A 161 -11.90 -11.21 -8.10
C PHE A 161 -10.72 -11.04 -7.14
N GLY A 162 -10.84 -10.17 -6.14
CA GLY A 162 -9.81 -9.87 -5.15
C GLY A 162 -9.47 -11.08 -4.29
N ALA A 163 -10.46 -11.84 -3.79
CA ALA A 163 -10.19 -13.03 -3.00
C ALA A 163 -9.57 -14.16 -3.85
N GLN A 164 -10.02 -14.35 -5.11
CA GLN A 164 -9.38 -15.30 -6.03
C GLN A 164 -7.92 -14.93 -6.29
N THR A 165 -7.64 -13.66 -6.60
CA THR A 165 -6.26 -13.20 -6.83
C THR A 165 -5.41 -13.37 -5.58
N TRP A 166 -5.95 -13.03 -4.40
CA TRP A 166 -5.27 -13.23 -3.12
C TRP A 166 -4.93 -14.71 -2.90
N TYR A 167 -5.93 -15.60 -3.01
CA TYR A 167 -5.75 -17.04 -2.86
C TYR A 167 -4.73 -17.59 -3.86
N PHE A 168 -4.79 -17.15 -5.11
CA PHE A 168 -3.88 -17.61 -6.15
C PHE A 168 -2.43 -17.20 -5.88
N ILE A 169 -2.18 -15.93 -5.52
CA ILE A 169 -0.83 -15.45 -5.16
C ILE A 169 -0.26 -16.23 -3.97
N ARG A 170 -1.07 -16.37 -2.92
CA ARG A 170 -0.61 -16.83 -1.61
C ARG A 170 -0.62 -18.34 -1.45
N ASN A 171 -1.71 -18.99 -1.86
CA ASN A 171 -1.95 -20.40 -1.58
C ASN A 171 -1.52 -21.29 -2.75
N VAL A 172 -1.71 -20.81 -3.99
CA VAL A 172 -1.36 -21.59 -5.19
C VAL A 172 0.09 -21.35 -5.59
N LEU A 173 0.45 -20.11 -5.93
CA LEU A 173 1.81 -19.77 -6.39
C LEU A 173 2.81 -19.60 -5.26
N LYS A 174 2.34 -19.27 -4.05
CA LYS A 174 3.17 -18.98 -2.86
C LYS A 174 4.26 -17.94 -3.15
N LEU A 175 3.90 -16.91 -3.92
CA LEU A 175 4.85 -15.85 -4.24
C LEU A 175 5.20 -15.08 -2.96
N PRO A 176 6.48 -14.72 -2.76
CA PRO A 176 6.84 -13.73 -1.77
C PRO A 176 6.39 -12.39 -2.33
N LEU A 177 5.12 -12.04 -2.18
CA LEU A 177 4.53 -10.81 -2.68
C LEU A 177 3.34 -10.50 -1.79
N ASP A 178 3.37 -9.36 -1.12
CA ASP A 178 2.22 -8.89 -0.37
C ASP A 178 1.10 -8.43 -1.30
N PHE A 179 -0.13 -8.84 -1.04
CA PHE A 179 -1.28 -8.50 -1.87
C PHE A 179 -2.44 -8.02 -1.00
N SER A 180 -2.94 -6.84 -1.36
CA SER A 180 -4.10 -6.22 -0.74
C SER A 180 -5.02 -5.68 -1.83
N TYR A 181 -6.31 -5.63 -1.54
CA TYR A 181 -7.28 -5.03 -2.42
C TYR A 181 -8.22 -4.10 -1.68
N TYR A 182 -8.55 -2.99 -2.34
CA TYR A 182 -9.27 -1.88 -1.75
C TYR A 182 -10.44 -1.48 -2.64
N ARG A 183 -11.52 -1.02 -2.04
CA ARG A 183 -12.61 -0.37 -2.75
C ARG A 183 -12.53 1.12 -2.52
N LEU A 184 -12.63 1.89 -3.60
CA LEU A 184 -12.85 3.33 -3.48
C LEU A 184 -14.27 3.57 -3.01
N ILE A 185 -14.40 4.30 -1.92
CA ILE A 185 -15.69 4.82 -1.46
C ILE A 185 -15.64 6.34 -1.41
N LYS A 186 -16.76 6.96 -1.79
CA LYS A 186 -16.96 8.40 -1.62
C LYS A 186 -17.70 8.61 -0.32
N GLN A 187 -17.06 9.27 0.64
CA GLN A 187 -17.68 9.65 1.90
C GLN A 187 -17.68 11.18 2.00
N ARG A 188 -18.87 11.78 1.87
CA ARG A 188 -19.04 13.23 1.65
C ARG A 188 -18.27 13.67 0.39
N GLU A 189 -17.21 14.45 0.54
CA GLU A 189 -16.36 14.96 -0.53
C GLU A 189 -14.96 14.31 -0.55
N LYS A 190 -14.73 13.31 0.32
CA LYS A 190 -13.43 12.64 0.44
C LYS A 190 -13.48 11.24 -0.18
N ILE A 191 -12.44 10.90 -0.92
CA ILE A 191 -12.18 9.52 -1.34
C ILE A 191 -11.52 8.78 -0.18
N LYS A 192 -12.03 7.60 0.14
CA LYS A 192 -11.42 6.69 1.10
C LYS A 192 -11.10 5.36 0.42
N PHE A 193 -10.04 4.72 0.89
CA PHE A 193 -9.69 3.36 0.51
C PHE A 193 -10.24 2.41 1.56
N GLN A 194 -11.40 1.84 1.28
CA GLN A 194 -12.01 0.84 2.13
C GLN A 194 -11.26 -0.48 1.95
N VAL A 195 -10.81 -1.07 3.06
CA VAL A 195 -10.02 -2.29 3.03
C VAL A 195 -10.94 -3.50 2.95
N LEU A 196 -10.57 -4.47 2.11
CA LEU A 196 -11.26 -5.74 2.03
C LEU A 196 -10.32 -6.84 2.49
N GLN A 197 -10.85 -7.77 3.27
CA GLN A 197 -10.10 -8.86 3.85
C GLN A 197 -10.54 -10.18 3.21
N TYR A 198 -9.55 -10.93 2.73
CA TYR A 198 -9.74 -12.32 2.30
C TYR A 198 -10.14 -13.19 3.49
N THR A 199 -11.14 -14.06 3.31
CA THR A 199 -11.51 -15.10 4.30
C THR A 199 -11.35 -16.50 3.74
N GLU A 200 -11.86 -16.73 2.54
CA GLU A 200 -11.83 -18.01 1.84
C GLU A 200 -11.86 -17.80 0.33
N GLU A 201 -11.64 -18.86 -0.44
CA GLU A 201 -11.64 -18.77 -1.89
C GLU A 201 -12.99 -18.19 -2.38
N ASN A 202 -12.93 -17.13 -3.19
CA ASN A 202 -14.10 -16.38 -3.69
C ASN A 202 -14.89 -15.58 -2.65
N LYS A 203 -14.43 -15.49 -1.40
CA LYS A 203 -15.10 -14.68 -0.38
C LYS A 203 -14.13 -13.78 0.38
N GLY A 204 -14.63 -12.62 0.71
CA GLY A 204 -14.00 -11.68 1.60
C GLY A 204 -15.07 -10.86 2.29
N PHE A 205 -14.64 -10.02 3.21
CA PHE A 205 -15.51 -9.06 3.84
C PHE A 205 -14.88 -7.68 3.83
N VAL A 206 -15.77 -6.69 3.90
CA VAL A 206 -15.40 -5.30 4.02
C VAL A 206 -15.00 -5.03 5.46
N LEU A 207 -13.79 -4.54 5.69
CA LEU A 207 -13.42 -4.01 6.98
C LEU A 207 -14.17 -2.70 7.22
N SER A 208 -14.59 -2.47 8.46
CA SER A 208 -15.11 -1.18 8.90
C SER A 208 -14.04 -0.08 8.78
N LYS A 209 -12.77 -0.47 8.88
CA LYS A 209 -11.60 0.41 8.79
C LYS A 209 -11.29 0.80 7.36
N THR A 210 -10.87 2.06 7.20
CA THR A 210 -10.26 2.57 5.96
C THR A 210 -8.74 2.62 6.12
N LEU A 211 -8.03 2.77 5.02
CA LEU A 211 -6.56 2.79 5.02
C LEU A 211 -5.95 3.93 5.87
N ASP A 212 -6.69 5.04 6.01
CA ASP A 212 -6.30 6.18 6.83
C ASP A 212 -6.76 6.09 8.29
N ASP A 213 -7.40 4.99 8.69
CA ASP A 213 -7.71 4.70 10.09
C ASP A 213 -6.39 4.57 10.89
N PRO A 214 -6.21 5.30 12.00
CA PRO A 214 -4.99 5.25 12.81
C PRO A 214 -4.62 3.83 13.26
N GLU A 215 -5.61 2.99 13.56
CA GLU A 215 -5.42 1.63 14.03
C GLU A 215 -5.24 0.62 12.88
N PHE A 216 -5.33 1.05 11.62
CA PHE A 216 -5.05 0.17 10.49
C PHE A 216 -3.54 0.09 10.26
N GLU A 217 -2.98 -1.11 10.39
CA GLU A 217 -1.57 -1.37 10.14
C GLU A 217 -1.38 -2.11 8.81
N ILE A 218 -0.31 -1.75 8.09
CA ILE A 218 0.10 -2.48 6.91
C ILE A 218 1.08 -3.56 7.37
N GLU A 219 0.63 -4.81 7.31
CA GLU A 219 1.46 -5.97 7.63
C GLU A 219 2.22 -6.45 6.41
N TRP A 220 3.53 -6.61 6.56
CA TRP A 220 4.40 -7.25 5.57
C TRP A 220 4.69 -8.67 6.00
N ARG A 221 4.37 -9.65 5.15
CA ARG A 221 4.50 -11.07 5.50
C ARG A 221 5.70 -11.73 4.88
N TYR A 222 6.18 -11.20 3.75
CA TYR A 222 7.25 -11.83 2.98
C TYR A 222 8.36 -10.84 2.71
N GLY A 223 9.55 -11.17 3.21
CA GLY A 223 10.78 -10.48 2.85
C GLY A 223 11.22 -10.83 1.42
N ASN A 224 12.14 -10.04 0.91
CA ASN A 224 12.77 -10.27 -0.38
C ASN A 224 13.63 -11.55 -0.38
N PRO A 225 13.25 -12.58 -1.17
CA PRO A 225 13.93 -13.87 -1.16
C PRO A 225 15.34 -13.80 -1.79
N ILE A 226 15.63 -12.75 -2.56
CA ILE A 226 16.88 -12.57 -3.29
C ILE A 226 17.71 -11.40 -2.74
N LEU A 227 17.42 -10.94 -1.52
CA LEU A 227 18.12 -9.80 -0.92
C LEU A 227 19.63 -10.01 -0.77
N ASN A 228 20.05 -11.28 -0.63
CA ASN A 228 21.46 -11.67 -0.50
C ASN A 228 22.16 -11.89 -1.85
N ASP A 229 21.43 -11.81 -2.97
CA ASP A 229 22.04 -11.90 -4.29
C ASP A 229 23.03 -10.73 -4.50
N PRO A 230 24.27 -10.97 -4.97
CA PRO A 230 25.27 -9.91 -5.12
C PRO A 230 24.80 -8.73 -5.97
N MET A 231 24.09 -8.98 -7.08
CA MET A 231 23.58 -7.91 -7.92
C MET A 231 22.49 -7.11 -7.19
N VAL A 232 21.59 -7.80 -6.48
CA VAL A 232 20.52 -7.14 -5.71
C VAL A 232 21.08 -6.26 -4.60
N ARG A 233 22.19 -6.68 -3.96
CA ARG A 233 22.88 -5.86 -2.94
C ARG A 233 23.41 -4.55 -3.52
N VAL A 234 24.08 -4.60 -4.68
CA VAL A 234 24.54 -3.38 -5.37
C VAL A 234 23.35 -2.48 -5.73
N LEU A 235 22.26 -3.05 -6.24
CA LEU A 235 21.06 -2.29 -6.56
C LEU A 235 20.41 -1.66 -5.32
N ARG A 236 20.43 -2.37 -4.17
CA ARG A 236 19.95 -1.83 -2.89
C ARG A 236 20.81 -0.67 -2.40
N GLU A 237 22.13 -0.76 -2.51
CA GLU A 237 23.03 0.34 -2.15
C GLU A 237 22.77 1.57 -3.03
N SER A 238 22.58 1.37 -4.34
CA SER A 238 22.15 2.43 -5.24
C SER A 238 20.81 3.04 -4.82
N LEU A 239 19.83 2.22 -4.46
CA LEU A 239 18.50 2.65 -4.00
C LEU A 239 18.59 3.46 -2.69
N ASN A 240 19.36 2.99 -1.70
CA ASN A 240 19.58 3.71 -0.45
C ASN A 240 20.24 5.08 -0.70
N SER A 241 21.22 5.12 -1.62
CA SER A 241 21.88 6.37 -2.01
C SER A 241 20.93 7.37 -2.69
N TYR A 242 19.85 6.87 -3.29
CA TYR A 242 18.79 7.67 -3.89
C TYR A 242 17.84 8.21 -2.81
N ILE A 243 17.38 7.34 -1.91
CA ILE A 243 16.40 7.67 -0.86
C ILE A 243 16.95 8.68 0.16
N HIS A 244 18.22 8.58 0.55
CA HIS A 244 18.81 9.45 1.57
C HIS A 244 19.14 10.88 1.08
N PHE A 245 19.02 11.15 -0.22
CA PHE A 245 19.40 12.43 -0.83
C PHE A 245 18.21 13.27 -1.29
N GLU A 246 17.00 12.74 -1.18
CA GLU A 246 15.74 13.44 -1.42
C GLU A 246 15.01 13.75 -0.11
#